data_AF-A0A3M1CGP6-F1
#
_entry.id   AF-A0A3M1CGP6-F1
#
_cell.length_a   1.000
_cell.length_b   1.000
_cell.length_c   1.000
_cell.angle_alpha   90.00
_cell.angle_beta   90.00
_cell.angle_gamma   90.00
#
_symmetry.space_group_name_H-M   'P 1'
#
loop_
_entity.id
_entity.type
_entity.pdbx_description
1 polymer ?
#
loop_
_entity_poly.entity_id
_entity_poly.type
_entity_poly.pdbx_seq_one_letter_code
_entity_poly.pdbx_strand_id
1 'polypeptide(L)' 'MWKEEGTKERIRGVSEQIAVEVRRKTLLPLDDLLMVLKPIIPELTRSNLHRCLQQNNVNRIRDLLPDDEQK' A
#
# COMPACT_ATOMS: atom_id res chain seq x y z
N MET A 1 -7.10 17.66 -12.47
CA MET A 1 -8.17 17.68 -11.45
C MET A 1 -7.92 16.53 -10.48
N TRP A 2 -6.93 16.67 -9.60
CA TRP A 2 -6.68 15.73 -8.51
C TRP A 2 -7.02 16.49 -7.24
N LYS A 3 -8.25 16.30 -6.75
CA LYS A 3 -8.61 16.78 -5.42
C LYS A 3 -8.27 15.66 -4.45
N GLU A 4 -7.11 15.75 -3.81
CA GLU A 4 -6.80 14.99 -2.60
C GLU A 4 -6.54 15.97 -1.45
N GLU A 5 -7.52 16.83 -1.19
CA GLU A 5 -7.67 17.53 0.09
C GLU A 5 -8.72 16.78 0.90
N GLY A 6 -8.25 15.74 1.59
CA GLY A 6 -9.02 14.96 2.55
C GLY A 6 -8.06 14.57 3.67
N THR A 7 -8.45 14.89 4.90
CA THR A 7 -7.69 14.76 6.14
C THR A 7 -6.83 13.49 6.18
N LYS A 8 -5.51 13.69 6.26
CA LYS A 8 -4.45 12.67 6.21
C LYS A 8 -4.42 11.81 7.49
N GLU A 9 -5.47 11.06 7.76
CA GLU A 9 -5.50 10.19 8.93
C GLU A 9 -4.76 8.89 8.63
N ARG A 10 -3.54 8.76 9.14
CA ARG A 10 -2.66 7.60 8.96
C ARG A 10 -3.39 6.30 9.30
N ILE A 11 -3.45 5.35 8.37
CA ILE A 11 -3.97 4.01 8.65
C ILE A 11 -3.07 3.33 9.69
N ARG A 12 -3.68 2.68 10.70
CA ARG A 12 -2.99 1.99 11.80
C ARG A 12 -3.70 0.71 12.19
N GLY A 13 -2.96 -0.18 12.83
CA GLY A 13 -3.51 -1.43 13.37
C GLY A 13 -3.77 -2.45 12.26
N VAL A 14 -4.96 -3.06 12.25
CA VAL A 14 -5.29 -4.16 11.33
C VAL A 14 -5.23 -3.72 9.86
N SER A 15 -5.76 -2.53 9.53
CA SER A 15 -5.75 -2.01 8.16
C SER A 15 -4.32 -1.80 7.61
N GLU A 16 -3.39 -1.36 8.47
CA GLU A 16 -1.97 -1.22 8.13
C GLU A 16 -1.33 -2.59 7.86
N GLN A 17 -1.56 -3.56 8.74
CA GLN A 17 -1.03 -4.92 8.60
C GLN A 17 -1.55 -5.60 7.33
N ILE A 18 -2.85 -5.49 7.04
CA ILE A 18 -3.46 -6.01 5.81
C ILE A 18 -2.77 -5.40 4.58
N ALA A 19 -2.58 -4.08 4.56
CA ALA A 19 -1.95 -3.42 3.42
C ALA A 19 -0.50 -3.90 3.18
N VAL A 20 0.28 -4.06 4.26
CA VAL A 20 1.66 -4.54 4.19
C VAL A 20 1.72 -6.01 3.75
N GLU A 21 0.88 -6.88 4.33
CA GLU A 21 0.86 -8.30 4.01
C GLU A 21 0.39 -8.55 2.58
N VAL A 22 -0.68 -7.88 2.14
CA VAL A 22 -1.16 -7.99 0.76
C VAL A 22 -0.09 -7.50 -0.21
N ARG A 23 0.61 -6.40 0.08
CA ARG A 23 1.74 -5.93 -0.73
C ARG A 23 2.84 -6.98 -0.87
N ARG A 24 3.25 -7.61 0.24
CA ARG A 24 4.31 -8.64 0.26
C ARG A 24 3.92 -9.89 -0.51
N LYS A 25 2.66 -10.31 -0.45
CA LYS A 25 2.17 -11.53 -1.11
C LYS A 25 1.83 -11.35 -2.58
N THR A 26 1.26 -10.20 -2.93
CA THR A 26 0.73 -9.96 -4.29
C THR A 26 1.70 -9.18 -5.15
N LEU A 27 2.63 -8.43 -4.54
CA LEU A 27 3.61 -7.59 -5.22
C LEU A 27 2.97 -6.56 -6.18
N LEU A 28 1.67 -6.27 -6.02
CA LEU A 28 0.90 -5.38 -6.89
C LEU A 28 1.28 -3.91 -6.70
N PRO A 29 1.51 -3.14 -7.78
CA PRO A 29 1.87 -1.73 -7.69
C PRO A 29 0.84 -0.93 -6.87
N LEU A 30 1.27 0.24 -6.38
CA LEU A 30 0.52 1.04 -5.41
C LEU A 30 -0.96 1.26 -5.79
N ASP A 31 -1.21 1.62 -7.05
CA ASP A 31 -2.55 1.94 -7.55
C ASP A 31 -3.45 0.69 -7.64
N ASP A 32 -2.92 -0.45 -8.09
CA ASP A 32 -3.65 -1.72 -8.13
C ASP A 32 -3.93 -2.23 -6.72
N LEU A 33 -2.94 -2.13 -5.82
CA LEU A 33 -3.12 -2.48 -4.42
C LEU A 33 -4.21 -1.62 -3.76
N LEU A 34 -4.24 -0.32 -4.04
CA LEU A 34 -5.28 0.57 -3.56
C LEU A 34 -6.65 0.12 -4.07
N MET A 35 -6.77 -0.21 -5.36
CA MET A 35 -8.02 -0.69 -5.94
C MET A 35 -8.53 -1.97 -5.28
N VAL A 36 -7.63 -2.93 -5.01
CA VAL A 36 -7.95 -4.20 -4.34
C VAL A 36 -8.37 -3.99 -2.89
N LEU A 37 -7.70 -3.09 -2.17
CA LEU A 37 -7.95 -2.87 -0.74
C LEU A 37 -9.10 -1.90 -0.47
N LYS A 38 -9.45 -1.00 -1.40
CA LYS A 38 -10.53 -0.02 -1.24
C LYS A 38 -11.89 -0.61 -0.82
N PRO A 39 -12.37 -1.75 -1.39
CA PRO A 39 -13.63 -2.35 -0.92
C PRO A 39 -13.54 -2.99 0.47
N ILE A 40 -12.33 -3.30 0.95
CA ILE A 40 -12.09 -3.90 2.27
C ILE A 40 -11.89 -2.80 3.34
N ILE A 41 -11.18 -1.74 2.97
CA ILE A 41 -10.76 -0.63 3.82
C ILE A 41 -11.19 0.67 3.11
N PRO A 42 -12.45 1.10 3.24
CA PRO A 42 -12.99 2.24 2.50
C PRO A 42 -12.31 3.56 2.86
N GLU A 43 -11.79 3.71 4.08
CA GLU A 43 -10.99 4.88 4.50
C GLU A 43 -9.58 4.93 3.89
N LEU A 44 -9.16 3.89 3.16
CA LEU A 44 -7.84 3.83 2.54
C LEU A 44 -7.72 4.87 1.41
N THR A 45 -6.71 5.73 1.50
CA THR A 45 -6.36 6.71 0.47
C THR A 45 -5.00 6.38 -0.11
N ARG A 46 -4.73 6.84 -1.34
CA ARG A 46 -3.41 6.68 -1.99
C ARG A 46 -2.29 7.22 -1.10
N SER A 47 -2.51 8.40 -0.52
CA SER A 47 -1.55 9.06 0.37
C SER A 47 -1.25 8.26 1.66
N ASN A 48 -2.29 7.74 2.33
CA ASN A 48 -2.09 6.98 3.56
C ASN A 48 -1.50 5.60 3.29
N LEU A 49 -1.91 4.94 2.20
CA LEU A 49 -1.30 3.69 1.73
C LEU A 49 0.18 3.89 1.42
N HIS A 50 0.54 4.90 0.63
CA HIS A 50 1.93 5.17 0.28
C HIS A 50 2.79 5.41 1.52
N ARG A 51 2.30 6.20 2.49
CA ARG A 51 3.00 6.44 3.76
C ARG A 51 3.14 5.17 4.60
N CYS A 52 2.10 4.35 4.67
CA CYS A 52 2.12 3.05 5.34
C CYS A 52 3.22 2.15 4.74
N LEU A 53 3.25 2.00 3.41
CA LEU A 53 4.24 1.18 2.74
C LEU A 53 5.67 1.72 2.91
N GLN A 54 5.83 3.05 2.87
CA GLN A 54 7.12 3.70 3.11
C GLN A 54 7.63 3.48 4.54
N GLN A 55 6.76 3.56 5.55
CA GLN A 55 7.12 3.33 6.95
C GLN A 55 7.45 1.88 7.25
N ASN A 56 6.80 0.94 6.54
CA ASN A 56 7.03 -0.49 6.68
C ASN A 56 8.13 -1.02 5.74
N ASN A 57 8.89 -0.15 5.07
CA ASN A 57 9.95 -0.50 4.11
C ASN A 57 9.49 -1.45 2.98
N VAL A 58 8.22 -1.38 2.59
CA VAL A 58 7.60 -2.21 1.53
C VAL A 58 7.08 -1.36 0.35
N ASN A 59 7.55 -0.13 0.25
CA ASN A 59 7.27 0.79 -0.85
C ASN A 59 7.70 0.18 -2.20
N ARG A 60 8.93 -0.32 -2.25
CA ARG A 60 9.55 -0.83 -3.47
C ARG A 60 9.26 -2.31 -3.63
N ILE A 61 8.71 -2.69 -4.78
CA ILE A 61 8.43 -4.11 -5.12
C ILE A 61 9.72 -4.90 -5.20
N ARG A 62 10.75 -4.30 -5.81
CA ARG A 62 12.03 -4.94 -6.05
C ARG A 62 12.70 -5.43 -4.77
N ASP A 63 12.54 -4.70 -3.67
CA ASP A 63 13.06 -5.12 -2.36
C ASP A 63 12.27 -6.29 -1.75
N LEU A 64 11.13 -6.67 -2.33
CA LEU A 64 10.27 -7.78 -1.90
C LEU A 64 10.33 -8.99 -2.83
N LEU A 65 10.88 -8.82 -4.04
CA LEU A 65 11.05 -9.89 -5.01
C LEU A 65 12.23 -10.79 -4.61
N PRO A 66 12.13 -12.11 -4.77
CA PRO A 66 13.28 -13.00 -4.64
C PRO A 66 14.34 -12.65 -5.71
N ASP A 67 15.63 -12.87 -5.40
CA ASP A 67 16.76 -12.48 -6.25
C ASP A 67 16.66 -12.98 -7.71
N ASP A 68 15.99 -14.10 -7.95
CA ASP A 68 15.81 -14.69 -9.27
C ASP A 68 14.88 -13.90 -10.21
N GLU A 69 14.08 -12.96 -9.68
CA GLU A 69 13.07 -12.20 -10.43
C GLU A 69 13.41 -10.71 -10.58
N GLN A 70 14.59 -10.28 -10.12
CA GLN A 70 15.07 -8.88 -10.24
C GLN A 70 15.68 -8.55 -11.63
N LYS A 71 15.55 -9.46 -12.60
CA LYS A 71 16.25 -9.43 -13.90
C LYS A 71 15.80 -8.30 -14.84
#